data_AF-A0A924GSD7-F1
#
_entry.id   AF-A0A924GSD7-F1
#
_cell.length_a   1.000
_cell.length_b   1.000
_cell.length_c   1.000
_cell.angle_alpha   90.00
_cell.angle_beta   90.00
_cell.angle_gamma   90.00
#
_symmetry.space_group_name_H-M   'P 1'
#
loop_
_entity.id
_entity.type
_entity.pdbx_description
1 polymer ?
#
loop_
_entity_poly.entity_id
_entity_poly.type
_entity_poly.pdbx_seq_one_letter_code
_entity_poly.pdbx_strand_id
1 'polypeptide(L)'
;LHRASGAIMFILLPFIIWMFDASISSEISFAKFKAAFNIGMLGLPGFIWKLVALALIWAYLHHFMAGLRHLYMDATHRLSNEFGKNTALVTLGLSISLTLVLGAKLFGLY
;
A
#
# COMPACT_ATOMS: atom_id res chain seq x y z
N LEU A 1 -5.44 10.63 -7.92
CA LEU A 1 -4.70 9.53 -7.28
C LEU A 1 -5.63 8.42 -6.74
N HIS A 2 -6.71 8.73 -6.00
CA HIS A 2 -7.66 7.72 -5.48
C HIS A 2 -8.12 6.63 -6.47
N ARG A 3 -8.50 6.98 -7.72
CA ARG A 3 -8.88 5.99 -8.75
C ARG A 3 -7.70 5.10 -9.17
N ALA A 4 -6.55 5.71 -9.43
CA ALA A 4 -5.34 4.99 -9.84
C ALA A 4 -4.86 4.04 -8.75
N SER A 5 -4.86 4.47 -7.48
CA SER A 5 -4.51 3.61 -6.35
C SER A 5 -5.48 2.44 -6.19
N GLY A 6 -6.79 2.64 -6.45
CA GLY A 6 -7.77 1.56 -6.53
C GLY A 6 -7.44 0.52 -7.61
N ALA A 7 -7.11 0.99 -8.81
CA ALA A 7 -6.71 0.10 -9.92
C ALA A 7 -5.41 -0.66 -9.62
N ILE A 8 -4.43 -0.02 -9.00
CA ILE A 8 -3.17 -0.67 -8.58
C ILE A 8 -3.45 -1.79 -7.59
N MET A 9 -4.27 -1.56 -6.56
CA MET A 9 -4.65 -2.62 -5.61
C MET A 9 -5.33 -3.79 -6.33
N PHE A 10 -6.25 -3.50 -7.25
CA PHE A 10 -6.95 -4.54 -8.02
C PHE A 10 -5.97 -5.39 -8.84
N ILE A 11 -5.05 -4.74 -9.57
CA ILE A 11 -4.00 -5.43 -10.35
C ILE A 11 -3.09 -6.28 -9.46
N LEU A 12 -2.81 -5.80 -8.24
CA LEU A 12 -1.96 -6.50 -7.26
C LEU A 12 -2.71 -7.53 -6.40
N LEU A 13 -4.02 -7.75 -6.58
CA LEU A 13 -4.77 -8.78 -5.84
C LEU A 13 -4.11 -10.18 -5.92
N PRO A 14 -3.66 -10.68 -7.09
CA PRO A 14 -2.96 -11.96 -7.16
C PRO A 14 -1.69 -12.00 -6.29
N PHE A 15 -0.96 -10.87 -6.22
CA PHE A 15 0.23 -10.76 -5.38
C PHE A 15 -0.12 -10.82 -3.89
N ILE A 16 -1.21 -10.16 -3.46
CA ILE A 16 -1.72 -10.24 -2.08
C ILE A 16 -2.12 -11.66 -1.71
N ILE A 17 -2.89 -12.32 -2.58
CA ILE A 17 -3.36 -13.68 -2.36
C ILE A 17 -2.18 -14.64 -2.23
N TRP A 18 -1.19 -14.53 -3.11
CA TRP A 18 0.04 -15.32 -3.04
C TRP A 18 0.82 -15.05 -1.75
N MET A 19 1.02 -13.78 -1.36
CA MET A 19 1.72 -13.45 -0.10
C MET A 19 1.00 -14.07 1.10
N PHE A 20 -0.33 -13.97 1.14
CA PHE A 20 -1.13 -14.50 2.24
C PHE A 20 -1.00 -16.03 2.31
N ASP A 21 -1.25 -16.73 1.21
CA ASP A 21 -1.11 -18.20 1.13
C ASP A 21 0.29 -18.62 1.59
N ALA A 22 1.34 -18.10 0.95
CA ALA A 22 2.72 -18.45 1.25
C ALA A 22 3.13 -18.16 2.71
N SER A 23 2.49 -17.17 3.35
CA SER A 23 2.77 -16.82 4.74
C SER A 23 2.19 -17.80 5.77
N ILE A 24 1.13 -18.55 5.41
CA ILE A 24 0.39 -19.40 6.36
C ILE A 24 0.43 -20.89 6.04
N SER A 25 0.78 -21.32 4.82
CA SER A 25 0.61 -22.74 4.46
C SER A 25 1.53 -23.70 5.23
N SER A 26 2.80 -23.34 5.47
CA SER A 26 3.77 -24.13 6.22
C SER A 26 5.04 -23.35 6.53
N GLU A 27 5.90 -23.87 7.42
CA GLU A 27 7.22 -23.29 7.70
C GLU A 27 8.11 -23.21 6.46
N ILE A 28 8.06 -24.24 5.60
CA ILE A 28 8.82 -24.27 4.34
C ILE A 28 8.29 -23.19 3.39
N SER A 29 6.96 -23.02 3.32
CA SER A 29 6.33 -21.96 2.51
C SER A 29 6.73 -20.58 3.01
N PHE A 30 6.68 -20.37 4.32
CA PHE A 30 7.08 -19.11 4.95
C PHE A 30 8.57 -18.80 4.75
N ALA A 31 9.45 -19.81 4.78
CA ALA A 31 10.86 -19.65 4.47
C ALA A 31 11.09 -19.20 3.02
N LYS A 32 10.36 -19.79 2.05
CA LYS A 32 10.39 -19.35 0.64
C LYS A 32 9.85 -17.94 0.47
N PHE A 33 8.76 -17.60 1.16
CA PHE A 33 8.21 -16.24 1.19
C PHE A 33 9.27 -15.24 1.68
N LYS A 34 9.93 -15.49 2.83
CA LYS A 34 11.03 -14.63 3.30
C LYS A 34 12.18 -14.54 2.30
N ALA A 35 12.57 -15.65 1.68
CA ALA A 35 13.64 -15.67 0.69
C ALA A 35 13.32 -14.82 -0.56
N ALA A 36 12.06 -14.77 -1.00
CA ALA A 36 11.63 -13.94 -2.13
C ALA A 36 11.91 -12.45 -1.89
N PHE A 37 11.72 -11.96 -0.66
CA PHE A 37 11.96 -10.56 -0.31
C PHE A 37 13.41 -10.27 0.07
N ASN A 38 14.13 -11.23 0.64
CA ASN A 38 15.51 -11.03 1.10
C ASN A 38 16.56 -11.28 0.01
N ILE A 39 16.33 -12.29 -0.84
CA ILE A 39 17.27 -12.71 -1.89
C ILE A 39 16.68 -12.37 -3.25
N GLY A 40 15.48 -12.90 -3.54
CA GLY A 40 14.80 -12.71 -4.81
C GLY A 40 14.00 -13.94 -5.24
N MET A 41 13.19 -13.76 -6.28
CA MET A 41 12.45 -14.83 -6.96
C MET A 41 12.21 -14.46 -8.42
N LEU A 42 11.96 -15.46 -9.27
CA LEU A 42 11.73 -15.28 -10.72
C LEU A 42 12.86 -14.53 -11.45
N GLY A 43 14.11 -14.72 -11.00
CA GLY A 43 15.27 -14.03 -11.57
C GLY A 43 15.37 -12.54 -11.20
N LEU A 44 14.45 -12.02 -10.37
CA LEU A 44 14.45 -10.65 -9.89
C LEU A 44 14.94 -10.57 -8.44
N PRO A 45 15.77 -9.58 -8.10
CA PRO A 45 16.31 -9.42 -6.75
C PRO A 45 15.23 -9.02 -5.74
N GLY A 46 15.43 -9.37 -4.47
CA GLY A 46 14.45 -9.17 -3.39
C GLY A 46 13.97 -7.73 -3.21
N PHE A 47 14.83 -6.74 -3.50
CA PHE A 47 14.45 -5.33 -3.40
C PHE A 47 13.33 -4.93 -4.38
N ILE A 48 13.22 -5.59 -5.54
CA ILE A 48 12.14 -5.33 -6.50
C ILE A 48 10.80 -5.76 -5.91
N TRP A 49 10.77 -6.92 -5.26
CA TRP A 49 9.57 -7.41 -4.55
C TRP A 49 9.19 -6.51 -3.38
N LYS A 50 10.18 -5.95 -2.67
CA LYS A 50 9.94 -4.88 -1.67
C LYS A 50 9.35 -3.61 -2.31
N LEU A 51 9.79 -3.20 -3.49
CA LEU A 51 9.20 -2.05 -4.20
C LEU A 51 7.75 -2.33 -4.64
N VAL A 52 7.44 -3.54 -5.10
CA VAL A 52 6.05 -3.93 -5.42
C VAL A 52 5.18 -3.89 -4.17
N ALA A 53 5.67 -4.42 -3.05
CA ALA A 53 4.96 -4.32 -1.76
C ALA A 53 4.83 -2.87 -1.28
N LEU A 54 5.84 -2.01 -1.48
CA LEU A 54 5.76 -0.59 -1.16
C LEU A 54 4.69 0.12 -2.02
N ALA A 55 4.61 -0.19 -3.31
CA ALA A 55 3.58 0.32 -4.20
C ALA A 55 2.18 -0.09 -3.73
N LEU A 56 2.02 -1.34 -3.27
CA LEU A 56 0.77 -1.81 -2.68
C LEU A 56 0.43 -1.07 -1.36
N ILE A 57 1.40 -0.90 -0.46
CA ILE A 57 1.22 -0.16 0.81
C ILE A 57 0.76 1.27 0.51
N TRP A 58 1.45 1.96 -0.40
CA TRP A 58 1.06 3.31 -0.81
C TRP A 58 -0.34 3.33 -1.42
N ALA A 59 -0.64 2.39 -2.32
CA ALA A 59 -1.93 2.33 -3.01
C ALA A 59 -3.07 2.15 -2.01
N TYR A 60 -2.92 1.25 -1.05
CA TYR A 60 -3.90 1.05 0.02
C TYR A 60 -4.06 2.30 0.90
N LEU A 61 -2.96 2.83 1.44
CA LEU A 61 -3.02 3.99 2.35
C LEU A 61 -3.63 5.21 1.68
N HIS A 62 -3.20 5.52 0.45
CA HIS A 62 -3.74 6.65 -0.29
C HIS A 62 -5.22 6.42 -0.64
N HIS A 63 -5.58 5.22 -1.12
CA HIS A 63 -6.96 4.91 -1.49
C HIS A 63 -7.89 5.00 -0.28
N PHE A 64 -7.50 4.40 0.84
CA PHE A 64 -8.26 4.39 2.09
C PHE A 64 -8.48 5.81 2.63
N MET A 65 -7.41 6.60 2.78
CA MET A 65 -7.51 7.98 3.30
C MET A 65 -8.33 8.89 2.38
N ALA A 66 -8.18 8.76 1.05
CA ALA A 66 -9.01 9.50 0.10
C ALA A 66 -10.48 9.01 0.11
N GLY A 67 -10.72 7.72 0.34
CA GLY A 67 -12.05 7.15 0.52
C GLY A 67 -12.75 7.70 1.76
N LEU A 68 -12.04 7.77 2.90
CA LEU A 68 -12.57 8.40 4.12
C LEU A 68 -12.92 9.87 3.89
N ARG A 69 -12.09 10.62 3.16
CA ARG A 69 -12.38 12.00 2.77
C ARG A 69 -13.68 12.08 1.95
N HIS A 70 -13.87 11.21 0.97
CA HIS A 70 -15.11 11.18 0.18
C HIS A 70 -16.33 10.84 1.05
N LEU A 71 -16.27 9.76 1.84
CA LEU A 71 -17.36 9.38 2.75
C LEU A 71 -17.73 10.51 3.71
N TYR A 72 -16.74 11.22 4.25
CA TYR A 72 -16.98 12.37 5.12
C TYR A 72 -17.68 13.52 4.39
N MET A 73 -17.23 13.85 3.18
CA MET A 73 -17.85 14.89 2.36
C MET A 73 -19.28 14.53 1.96
N ASP A 74 -19.55 13.26 1.63
CA ASP A 74 -20.88 12.75 1.29
C ASP A 74 -21.81 12.79 2.50
N ALA A 75 -21.34 12.37 3.68
CA ALA A 75 -22.15 12.38 4.89
C ALA A 75 -22.46 13.79 5.41
N THR A 76 -21.52 14.74 5.26
CA THR A 76 -21.62 16.08 5.86
C THR A 76 -21.99 17.19 4.87
N HIS A 77 -22.02 16.88 3.56
CA HIS A 77 -22.25 17.84 2.47
C HIS A 77 -21.30 19.06 2.51
N ARG A 78 -20.09 18.89 3.06
CA ARG A 78 -19.06 19.93 3.11
C ARG A 78 -18.28 19.99 1.81
N LEU A 79 -18.77 20.78 0.86
CA LEU A 79 -18.29 20.80 -0.53
C LEU A 79 -17.62 22.13 -0.96
N SER A 80 -17.15 22.96 -0.02
CA SER A 80 -16.43 24.18 -0.38
C SER A 80 -15.06 23.87 -0.99
N ASN A 81 -14.60 24.71 -1.93
CA ASN A 81 -13.29 24.56 -2.58
C ASN A 81 -12.14 24.60 -1.58
N GLU A 82 -12.22 25.48 -0.58
CA GLU A 82 -11.20 25.60 0.47
C GLU A 82 -11.11 24.31 1.30
N PHE A 83 -12.25 23.78 1.75
CA PHE A 83 -12.30 22.52 2.48
C PHE A 83 -11.78 21.36 1.63
N GLY A 84 -12.19 21.30 0.35
CA GLY A 84 -11.72 20.30 -0.60
C GLY A 84 -10.21 20.32 -0.80
N LYS A 85 -9.60 21.51 -0.91
CA LYS A 85 -8.15 21.71 -1.03
C LYS A 85 -7.42 21.28 0.24
N ASN A 86 -7.84 21.77 1.40
CA ASN A 86 -7.19 21.50 2.67
C ASN A 86 -7.23 20.01 3.02
N THR A 87 -8.39 19.37 2.85
CA THR A 87 -8.51 17.92 3.08
C THR A 87 -7.71 17.08 2.09
N ALA A 88 -7.58 17.50 0.83
CA ALA A 88 -6.73 16.80 -0.14
C ALA A 88 -5.25 16.85 0.26
N LEU A 89 -4.77 18.00 0.75
CA LEU A 89 -3.39 18.14 1.25
C LEU A 89 -3.15 17.25 2.48
N VAL A 90 -4.10 17.22 3.42
CA VAL A 90 -4.04 16.33 4.60
C VAL A 90 -4.01 14.87 4.18
N THR A 91 -4.90 14.44 3.27
CA THR A 91 -4.92 13.08 2.73
C THR A 91 -3.57 12.71 2.12
N LEU A 92 -2.98 13.59 1.30
CA LEU A 92 -1.69 13.34 0.68
C LEU A 92 -0.58 13.25 1.71
N GLY A 93 -0.47 14.23 2.60
CA GLY A 93 0.56 14.29 3.65
C GLY A 93 0.54 13.08 4.58
N LEU A 94 -0.64 12.67 5.06
CA LEU A 94 -0.79 11.49 5.91
C LEU A 94 -0.42 10.21 5.15
N SER A 95 -0.92 10.04 3.93
CA SER A 95 -0.65 8.83 3.13
C SER A 95 0.84 8.67 2.82
N ILE A 96 1.54 9.75 2.45
CA ILE A 96 2.98 9.72 2.18
C ILE A 96 3.76 9.45 3.46
N SER A 97 3.46 10.14 4.56
CA SER A 97 4.18 9.97 5.82
C SER A 97 4.10 8.53 6.32
N LEU A 98 2.90 7.93 6.31
CA LEU A 98 2.72 6.52 6.66
C LEU A 98 3.43 5.57 5.69
N THR A 99 3.40 5.87 4.38
CA THR A 99 4.12 5.08 3.38
C THR A 99 5.63 5.08 3.65
N LEU A 100 6.22 6.23 4.01
CA LEU A 100 7.63 6.35 4.33
C LEU A 100 8.01 5.57 5.59
N VAL A 101 7.20 5.66 6.65
CA VAL A 101 7.42 4.92 7.90
C VAL A 101 7.36 3.41 7.65
N LEU A 102 6.32 2.92 6.97
CA LEU A 102 6.19 1.50 6.66
C LEU A 102 7.25 1.03 5.64
N GLY A 103 7.63 1.89 4.70
CA GLY A 103 8.73 1.65 3.78
C GLY A 103 10.05 1.48 4.51
N ALA A 104 10.36 2.37 5.46
CA ALA A 104 11.55 2.25 6.30
C ALA A 104 11.62 0.88 7.01
N LYS A 105 10.51 0.42 7.57
CA LYS A 105 10.41 -0.92 8.16
C LYS A 105 10.59 -2.04 7.13
N LEU A 106 9.95 -1.94 5.96
CA LEU A 106 10.04 -2.94 4.89
C LEU A 106 11.48 -3.13 4.37
N PHE A 107 12.26 -2.05 4.37
CA PHE A 107 13.67 -2.05 3.98
C PHE A 107 14.63 -2.32 5.15
N GLY A 108 14.12 -2.59 6.35
CA GLY A 108 14.90 -3.02 7.51
C GLY A 108 15.64 -1.90 8.23
N LEU A 109 15.14 -0.65 8.16
CA LEU A 109 15.73 0.47 8.90
C LEU A 109 15.46 0.39 10.42
N TYR A 110 14.41 -0.33 10.85
CA TYR A 110 14.06 -0.61 12.25
C TYR A 110 13.10 -1.80 12.38
#